data_AF-A0A6A6F0X6-F1
#
_entry.id   AF-A0A6A6F0X6-F1
#
_cell.length_a   1.000
_cell.length_b   1.000
_cell.length_c   1.000
_cell.angle_alpha   90.00
_cell.angle_beta   90.00
_cell.angle_gamma   90.00
#
_symmetry.space_group_name_H-M   'P 1'
#
loop_
_entity.id
_entity.type
_entity.pdbx_description
1 polymer ?
#
loop_
_entity_poly.entity_id
_entity_poly.type
_entity_poly.pdbx_seq_one_letter_code
_entity_poly.pdbx_strand_id
1 'polypeptide(L)'
;MASRRFTMQHPDIHIGLRDTSLAYRKYFVQDSLPEDAPFFKLGPNGYPAVNIGERFCRWREEHWSRRAKICGSSHVSRKDLLKHIEEHHGVSRQDRPPSKTNHNKAMCLAADEFYRTVMKHEMEAAYVEDSSTGQWHEEAAVPEEQTEYHGDSTAVVLRSNTVGNEVGLAGESDLELELREIDAEIVVTAMRVKRLEAEERLAEMKLRKVRLECKQVAMQRQRSP
;
A
#
# COMPACT_ATOMS: atom_id res chain seq x y z
N MET A 1 -4.62 26.18 1.42
CA MET A 1 -3.27 25.59 1.62
C MET A 1 -2.90 24.84 0.35
N ALA A 2 -1.68 24.99 -0.16
CA ALA A 2 -1.24 24.24 -1.34
C ALA A 2 -1.27 22.75 -1.01
N SER A 3 -2.11 21.97 -1.70
CA SER A 3 -2.13 20.51 -1.55
C SER A 3 -0.80 19.98 -2.09
N ARG A 4 0.10 19.57 -1.19
CA ARG A 4 1.32 18.88 -1.59
C ARG A 4 0.90 17.46 -1.97
N ARG A 5 0.87 17.16 -3.27
CA ARG A 5 0.61 15.81 -3.76
C ARG A 5 1.77 14.91 -3.36
N PHE A 6 1.49 13.91 -2.53
CA PHE A 6 2.47 12.92 -2.11
C PHE A 6 2.46 11.73 -3.07
N THR A 7 3.64 11.19 -3.38
CA THR A 7 3.79 10.03 -4.27
C THR A 7 4.44 8.86 -3.53
N MET A 8 4.33 7.67 -4.11
CA MET A 8 4.97 6.45 -3.60
C MET A 8 6.52 6.50 -3.62
N GLN A 9 7.10 7.49 -4.31
CA GLN A 9 8.55 7.72 -4.41
C GLN A 9 9.06 8.74 -3.37
N HIS A 10 8.19 9.22 -2.47
CA HIS A 10 8.55 10.25 -1.50
C HIS A 10 9.65 9.75 -0.53
N PRO A 11 10.70 10.55 -0.23
CA PRO A 11 11.85 10.11 0.58
C PRO A 11 11.50 9.65 2.00
N ASP A 12 10.47 10.24 2.59
CA ASP A 12 9.99 9.88 3.94
C ASP A 12 8.99 8.71 3.98
N ILE A 13 8.78 8.02 2.85
CA ILE A 13 7.93 6.84 2.84
C ILE A 13 8.58 5.69 3.62
N HIS A 14 7.81 5.02 4.46
CA HIS A 14 8.34 3.90 5.23
C HIS A 14 8.43 2.65 4.34
N ILE A 15 9.63 2.32 3.86
CA ILE A 15 9.90 1.23 2.91
C ILE A 15 9.23 -0.08 3.35
N GLY A 16 9.40 -0.48 4.60
CA GLY A 16 8.83 -1.73 5.10
C GLY A 16 7.29 -1.79 5.08
N LEU A 17 6.61 -0.64 5.15
CA LEU A 17 5.14 -0.58 5.04
C LEU A 17 4.71 -0.37 3.60
N ARG A 18 5.48 0.41 2.83
CA ARG A 18 5.29 0.64 1.40
C ARG A 18 5.18 -0.68 0.64
N ASP A 19 6.08 -1.60 0.96
CA ASP A 19 6.23 -2.85 0.21
C ASP A 19 5.24 -3.93 0.68
N THR A 20 4.64 -3.80 1.88
CA THR A 20 3.81 -4.88 2.46
C THR A 20 2.37 -4.49 2.80
N SER A 21 2.02 -3.20 2.83
CA SER A 21 0.70 -2.72 3.27
C SER A 21 0.02 -1.90 2.19
N LEU A 22 -0.97 -2.49 1.51
CA LEU A 22 -1.79 -1.79 0.52
C LEU A 22 -2.53 -0.59 1.16
N ALA A 23 -3.06 -0.76 2.37
CA ALA A 23 -3.76 0.30 3.09
C ALA A 23 -2.84 1.50 3.38
N TYR A 24 -1.58 1.23 3.79
CA TYR A 24 -0.60 2.29 3.96
C TYR A 24 -0.28 3.01 2.65
N ARG A 25 -0.10 2.29 1.53
CA ARG A 25 0.14 2.90 0.22
C ARG A 25 -0.97 3.88 -0.16
N LYS A 26 -2.23 3.45 -0.01
CA LYS A 26 -3.42 4.27 -0.29
C LYS A 26 -3.51 5.47 0.63
N TYR A 27 -3.35 5.26 1.94
CA TYR A 27 -3.29 6.34 2.93
C TYR A 27 -2.18 7.37 2.62
N PHE A 28 -1.03 6.89 2.16
CA PHE A 28 0.14 7.71 1.86
C PHE A 28 0.04 8.48 0.52
N VAL A 29 -0.98 8.30 -0.31
CA VAL A 29 -1.15 9.17 -1.50
C VAL A 29 -2.37 10.07 -1.40
N GLN A 30 -3.16 9.94 -0.32
CA GLN A 30 -4.29 10.81 -0.08
C GLN A 30 -3.84 12.27 0.18
N ASP A 31 -4.64 13.19 -0.36
CA ASP A 31 -4.51 14.63 -0.17
C ASP A 31 -5.10 15.08 1.18
N SER A 32 -6.04 14.33 1.73
CA SER A 32 -6.74 14.64 2.97
C SER A 32 -6.86 13.43 3.89
N LEU A 33 -6.99 13.68 5.19
CA LEU A 33 -7.26 12.64 6.19
C LEU A 33 -8.63 11.98 5.91
N PRO A 34 -8.75 10.63 5.98
CA PRO A 34 -10.04 9.94 5.93
C PRO A 34 -11.05 10.46 6.95
N GLU A 35 -12.33 10.51 6.58
CA GLU A 35 -13.39 11.09 7.41
C GLU A 35 -13.59 10.36 8.74
N ASP A 36 -13.40 9.04 8.74
CA ASP A 36 -13.56 8.15 9.89
C ASP A 36 -12.25 7.91 10.66
N ALA A 37 -11.19 8.66 10.34
CA ALA A 37 -9.92 8.52 11.03
C ALA A 37 -10.07 8.78 12.54
N PRO A 38 -9.61 7.87 13.42
CA PRO A 38 -9.73 8.06 14.86
C PRO A 38 -8.77 9.14 15.35
N PHE A 39 -9.02 9.69 16.54
CA PHE A 39 -8.04 10.55 17.22
C PHE A 39 -6.76 9.78 17.59
N PHE A 40 -5.68 10.51 17.91
CA PHE A 40 -4.52 9.88 18.52
C PHE A 40 -4.88 9.19 19.84
N LYS A 41 -4.38 7.97 20.04
CA LYS A 41 -4.30 7.39 21.38
C LYS A 41 -3.24 8.17 22.15
N LEU A 42 -3.60 8.66 23.34
CA LEU A 42 -2.65 9.38 24.19
C LEU A 42 -1.89 8.37 25.06
N GLY A 43 -0.58 8.58 25.20
CA GLY A 43 0.25 7.82 26.13
C GLY A 43 -0.02 8.21 27.59
N PRO A 44 0.65 7.53 28.54
CA PRO A 44 0.54 7.83 29.97
C PRO A 44 0.91 9.27 30.36
N ASN A 45 1.73 9.92 29.53
CA ASN A 45 2.18 11.31 29.70
C ASN A 45 1.36 12.31 28.87
N GLY A 46 0.22 11.89 28.31
CA GLY A 46 -0.62 12.75 27.47
C GLY A 46 -0.07 13.04 26.07
N TYR A 47 1.12 12.54 25.73
CA TYR A 47 1.72 12.74 24.40
C TYR A 47 1.09 11.76 23.38
N PRO A 48 0.83 12.18 22.13
CA PRO A 48 0.14 11.31 21.17
C PRO A 48 1.01 10.17 20.67
N ALA A 49 0.41 8.98 20.61
CA ALA A 49 1.00 7.81 19.96
C ALA A 49 0.87 7.94 18.43
N VAL A 50 1.93 8.42 17.80
CA VAL A 50 2.04 8.54 16.34
C VAL A 50 2.51 7.22 15.72
N ASN A 51 1.71 6.70 14.79
CA ASN A 51 2.02 5.46 14.06
C ASN A 51 3.21 5.64 13.10
N ILE A 52 3.87 4.54 12.75
CA ILE A 52 4.96 4.54 11.77
C ILE A 52 4.40 4.97 10.42
N GLY A 53 5.01 5.98 9.79
CA GLY A 53 4.57 6.48 8.48
C GLY A 53 3.35 7.41 8.53
N GLU A 54 2.89 7.80 9.72
CA GLU A 54 1.77 8.73 9.90
C GLU A 54 2.12 10.11 9.35
N ARG A 55 1.21 10.70 8.55
CA ARG A 55 1.39 12.04 7.97
C ARG A 55 0.41 13.07 8.51
N PHE A 56 -0.79 12.61 8.88
CA PHE A 56 -1.89 13.52 9.14
C PHE A 56 -1.96 13.77 10.65
N CYS A 57 -2.20 15.03 11.01
CA CYS A 57 -2.44 15.40 12.38
C CYS A 57 -3.85 14.98 12.78
N ARG A 58 -3.94 13.91 13.57
CA ARG A 58 -5.20 13.40 14.14
C ARG A 58 -5.49 13.96 15.54
N TRP A 59 -4.92 15.14 15.86
CA TRP A 59 -5.17 15.79 17.13
C TRP A 59 -6.61 16.27 17.22
N ARG A 60 -7.19 16.12 18.42
CA ARG A 60 -8.53 16.60 18.72
C ARG A 60 -8.49 18.10 18.94
N GLU A 61 -9.06 18.84 18.01
CA GLU A 61 -9.28 20.27 18.11
C GLU A 61 -10.64 20.51 18.76
N GLU A 62 -10.65 21.18 19.91
CA GLU A 62 -11.89 21.66 20.52
C GLU A 62 -12.41 22.84 19.71
N HIS A 63 -13.47 22.60 18.95
CA HIS A 63 -14.13 23.62 18.17
C HIS A 63 -15.09 24.44 19.05
N TRP A 64 -15.34 25.70 18.68
CA TRP A 64 -16.27 26.61 19.39
C TRP A 64 -17.69 26.02 19.58
N SER A 65 -18.07 25.04 18.75
CA SER A 65 -19.35 24.31 18.85
C SER A 65 -19.35 23.13 19.83
N ARG A 66 -18.29 22.93 20.64
CA ARG A 66 -18.05 21.74 21.50
C ARG A 66 -18.03 20.39 20.76
N ARG A 67 -18.13 20.38 19.43
CA ARG A 67 -17.89 19.19 18.62
C ARG A 67 -16.39 19.01 18.44
N ALA A 68 -15.91 17.81 18.73
CA ALA A 68 -14.52 17.43 18.50
C ALA A 68 -14.25 17.43 16.99
N LYS A 69 -13.36 18.30 16.51
CA LYS A 69 -12.88 18.28 15.12
C LYS A 69 -11.47 17.69 15.10
N ILE A 70 -11.09 17.03 14.01
CA ILE A 70 -9.71 16.61 13.79
C ILE A 70 -8.96 17.70 13.02
N CYS A 71 -7.73 17.99 13.42
CA CYS A 71 -6.87 18.98 12.77
C CYS A 71 -6.66 18.69 11.27
N GLY A 72 -6.31 17.46 10.90
CA GLY A 72 -6.21 16.99 9.52
C GLY A 72 -5.03 17.53 8.72
N SER A 73 -4.16 18.38 9.29
CA SER A 73 -2.99 18.90 8.59
C SER A 73 -2.05 17.78 8.15
N SER A 74 -1.59 17.81 6.90
CA SER A 74 -0.67 16.82 6.34
C SER A 74 0.79 17.26 6.48
N HIS A 75 1.67 16.32 6.85
CA HIS A 75 3.09 16.56 7.12
C HIS A 75 3.97 15.56 6.40
N VAL A 76 5.11 16.06 5.94
CA VAL A 76 6.06 15.32 5.10
C VAL A 76 6.78 14.23 5.90
N SER A 77 7.22 14.57 7.11
CA SER A 77 7.96 13.67 7.98
C SER A 77 7.29 13.55 9.35
N ARG A 78 7.57 12.45 10.05
CA ARG A 78 7.15 12.28 11.46
C ARG A 78 7.67 13.41 12.34
N LYS A 79 8.86 13.94 12.04
CA LYS A 79 9.45 15.04 12.81
C LYS A 79 8.62 16.30 12.67
N ASP A 80 8.18 16.63 11.46
CA ASP A 80 7.35 17.80 11.17
C ASP A 80 5.94 17.65 11.75
N LEU A 81 5.34 16.46 11.65
CA LEU A 81 4.06 16.16 12.26
C LEU A 81 4.09 16.42 13.77
N LEU A 82 5.12 15.88 14.44
CA LEU A 82 5.27 16.03 15.88
C LEU A 82 5.60 17.48 16.28
N LYS A 83 6.41 18.19 15.48
CA LYS A 83 6.65 19.62 15.66
C LYS A 83 5.35 20.43 15.56
N HIS A 84 4.53 20.13 14.56
CA HIS A 84 3.23 20.76 14.40
C HIS A 84 2.32 20.51 15.60
N ILE A 85 2.32 19.29 16.15
CA ILE A 85 1.56 18.97 17.36
C ILE A 85 2.06 19.80 18.56
N GLU A 86 3.37 19.92 18.72
CA GLU A 86 3.97 20.69 19.80
C GLU A 86 3.65 22.20 19.69
N GLU A 87 3.67 22.74 18.47
CA GLU A 87 3.49 24.18 18.22
C GLU A 87 2.02 24.62 18.19
N HIS A 88 1.12 23.78 17.68
CA HIS A 88 -0.26 24.18 17.41
C HIS A 88 -1.28 23.58 18.39
N HIS A 89 -0.93 22.48 19.07
CA HIS A 89 -1.87 21.73 19.91
C HIS A 89 -1.52 21.76 21.41
N GLY A 90 -0.55 22.59 21.81
CA GLY A 90 -0.20 22.81 23.22
C GLY A 90 0.45 21.61 23.91
N VAL A 91 0.97 20.65 23.14
CA VAL A 91 1.64 19.46 23.68
C VAL A 91 3.10 19.80 23.99
N SER A 92 3.52 19.58 25.24
CA SER A 92 4.90 19.85 25.63
C SER A 92 5.87 18.88 24.95
N ARG A 93 6.92 19.43 24.33
CA ARG A 93 8.04 18.65 23.78
C ARG A 93 8.80 17.85 24.86
N GLN A 94 8.74 18.27 26.12
CA GLN A 94 9.38 17.56 27.22
C GLN A 94 8.73 16.20 27.51
N ASP A 95 7.44 16.07 27.18
CA ASP A 95 6.67 14.83 27.31
C ASP A 95 6.86 13.90 26.09
N ARG A 96 7.70 14.26 25.12
CA ARG A 96 7.91 13.44 23.92
C ARG A 96 8.65 12.15 24.27
N PRO A 97 8.08 10.96 24.00
CA PRO A 97 8.80 9.70 24.15
C PRO A 97 10.03 9.65 23.24
N PRO A 98 11.11 8.96 23.64
CA PRO A 98 12.28 8.78 22.79
C PRO A 98 11.92 8.18 21.43
N SER A 99 12.43 8.79 20.36
CA SER A 99 12.24 8.28 19.01
C SER A 99 12.91 6.91 18.87
N LYS A 100 12.13 5.89 18.54
CA LYS A 100 12.66 4.59 18.11
C LYS A 100 13.09 4.72 16.65
N THR A 101 14.38 4.55 16.38
CA THR A 101 14.94 4.58 15.01
C THR A 101 14.79 3.24 14.29
N ASN A 102 14.76 2.14 15.04
CA ASN A 102 14.59 0.80 14.51
C ASN A 102 13.15 0.32 14.74
N HIS A 103 12.46 -0.02 13.66
CA HIS A 103 11.14 -0.65 13.69
C HIS A 103 11.29 -2.16 13.49
N ASN A 104 10.73 -2.95 14.41
CA ASN A 104 10.68 -4.39 14.25
C ASN A 104 9.44 -4.82 13.45
N LYS A 105 9.39 -6.08 13.03
CA LYS A 105 8.26 -6.64 12.27
C LYS A 105 6.92 -6.44 12.98
N ALA A 106 6.88 -6.61 14.31
CA ALA A 106 5.66 -6.45 15.10
C ALA A 106 5.12 -5.01 15.07
N MET A 107 6.01 -4.01 15.13
CA MET A 107 5.63 -2.60 15.02
C MET A 107 5.09 -2.26 13.62
N CYS A 108 5.69 -2.82 12.56
CA CYS A 108 5.16 -2.65 11.20
C CYS A 108 3.78 -3.31 11.06
N LEU A 109 3.56 -4.51 11.62
CA LEU A 109 2.25 -5.17 11.59
C LEU A 109 1.18 -4.37 12.33
N ALA A 110 1.51 -3.83 13.52
CA ALA A 110 0.58 -2.98 14.26
C ALA A 110 0.24 -1.68 13.51
N ALA A 111 1.21 -1.11 12.79
CA ALA A 111 0.96 0.04 11.94
C ALA A 111 0.09 -0.32 10.72
N ASP A 112 0.30 -1.47 10.08
CA ASP A 112 -0.54 -1.96 8.99
C ASP A 112 -2.01 -2.16 9.44
N GLU A 113 -2.22 -2.80 10.59
CA GLU A 113 -3.56 -2.97 11.17
C GLU A 113 -4.26 -1.63 11.41
N PHE A 114 -3.52 -0.64 11.91
CA PHE A 114 -4.03 0.72 12.03
C PHE A 114 -4.45 1.29 10.66
N TYR A 115 -3.59 1.23 9.64
CA TYR A 115 -3.94 1.78 8.32
C TYR A 115 -5.12 1.07 7.69
N ARG A 116 -5.24 -0.25 7.83
CA ARG A 116 -6.43 -0.99 7.38
C ARG A 116 -7.71 -0.52 8.08
N THR A 117 -7.60 -0.23 9.38
CA THR A 117 -8.74 0.27 10.16
C THR A 117 -9.15 1.69 9.76
N VAL A 118 -8.17 2.57 9.49
CA VAL A 118 -8.43 3.96 9.08
C VAL A 118 -8.92 4.06 7.65
N MET A 119 -8.48 3.16 6.78
CA MET A 119 -8.91 3.09 5.39
C MET A 119 -10.15 2.20 5.23
N LYS A 120 -11.10 2.21 6.18
CA LYS A 120 -12.15 1.20 6.41
C LYS A 120 -13.07 0.89 5.21
N HIS A 121 -12.87 1.49 4.03
CA HIS A 121 -13.51 1.14 2.78
C HIS A 121 -12.55 1.24 1.58
N GLU A 122 -11.92 0.12 1.20
CA GLU A 122 -11.62 -0.19 -0.22
C GLU A 122 -11.66 -1.72 -0.53
N MET A 123 -12.30 -2.54 0.31
CA MET A 123 -12.55 -3.97 -0.01
C MET A 123 -14.02 -4.38 0.03
N GLU A 124 -14.90 -3.68 0.76
CA GLU A 124 -16.33 -4.04 0.81
C GLU A 124 -17.13 -3.55 -0.42
N ALA A 125 -16.59 -2.63 -1.23
CA ALA A 125 -17.25 -2.14 -2.44
C ALA A 125 -16.86 -2.90 -3.73
N ALA A 126 -15.87 -3.79 -3.68
CA ALA A 126 -15.39 -4.53 -4.86
C ALA A 126 -15.93 -5.97 -4.95
N TYR A 127 -16.81 -6.38 -4.02
CA TYR A 127 -17.34 -7.76 -3.94
C TYR A 127 -18.87 -7.85 -3.91
N VAL A 128 -19.60 -6.78 -4.27
CA VAL A 128 -21.08 -6.78 -4.32
C VAL A 128 -21.65 -6.42 -5.71
N GLU A 129 -20.83 -6.36 -6.76
CA GLU A 129 -21.32 -6.35 -8.15
C GLU A 129 -20.64 -7.48 -8.95
N ASP A 130 -21.01 -8.72 -8.64
CA ASP A 130 -21.49 -9.69 -9.62
C ASP A 130 -21.92 -10.97 -8.89
N SER A 131 -23.10 -10.89 -8.28
CA SER A 131 -23.84 -12.06 -7.81
C SER A 131 -25.29 -11.97 -8.27
N SER A 132 -25.45 -11.82 -9.58
CA SER A 132 -26.63 -12.25 -10.33
C SER A 132 -26.19 -12.30 -11.80
N THR A 133 -25.91 -13.44 -12.41
CA THR A 133 -26.97 -14.32 -12.90
C THR A 133 -26.36 -15.70 -13.21
N GLY A 134 -26.31 -16.58 -12.22
CA GLY A 134 -26.01 -18.00 -12.40
C GLY A 134 -27.30 -18.81 -12.42
N GLN A 135 -28.22 -18.48 -13.33
CA GLN A 135 -29.42 -19.27 -13.55
C GLN A 135 -29.04 -20.46 -14.44
N TRP A 136 -28.99 -21.63 -13.80
CA TRP A 136 -28.86 -22.92 -14.47
C TRP A 136 -30.06 -23.12 -15.39
N HIS A 137 -29.81 -23.17 -16.70
CA HIS A 137 -30.65 -23.89 -17.63
C HIS A 137 -29.74 -24.67 -18.57
N GLU A 138 -29.69 -25.98 -18.35
CA GLU A 138 -29.44 -26.96 -19.40
C GLU A 138 -30.57 -26.80 -20.43
N GLU A 139 -30.24 -26.54 -21.69
CA GLU A 139 -31.17 -26.87 -22.77
C GLU A 139 -30.41 -27.22 -24.05
N ALA A 140 -30.67 -28.46 -24.48
CA ALA A 140 -30.19 -29.08 -25.68
C ALA A 140 -31.02 -28.65 -26.90
N ALA A 141 -30.44 -28.91 -28.08
CA ALA A 141 -31.11 -29.20 -29.34
C ALA A 141 -31.81 -28.05 -30.12
N VAL A 142 -31.11 -27.64 -31.19
CA VAL A 142 -31.55 -27.31 -32.57
C VAL A 142 -32.73 -28.23 -33.04
N PRO A 143 -33.60 -27.95 -34.07
CA PRO A 143 -33.51 -27.00 -35.22
C PRO A 143 -34.79 -26.23 -35.67
N GLU A 144 -34.55 -25.35 -36.67
CA GLU A 144 -35.38 -25.03 -37.88
C GLU A 144 -36.76 -24.36 -37.74
N GLU A 145 -36.95 -23.20 -38.38
CA GLU A 145 -37.57 -23.08 -39.72
C GLU A 145 -37.86 -21.60 -40.12
N GLN A 146 -37.46 -21.30 -41.36
CA GLN A 146 -38.22 -20.59 -42.42
C GLN A 146 -38.67 -19.10 -42.31
N THR A 147 -38.32 -18.40 -43.41
CA THR A 147 -39.12 -17.43 -44.19
C THR A 147 -39.37 -16.03 -43.61
N GLU A 148 -39.53 -14.94 -44.36
CA GLU A 148 -39.17 -14.47 -45.72
C GLU A 148 -39.62 -12.99 -45.73
N TYR A 149 -38.90 -12.15 -46.48
CA TYR A 149 -39.41 -11.01 -47.28
C TYR A 149 -39.92 -9.66 -46.71
N HIS A 150 -39.36 -8.61 -47.37
CA HIS A 150 -39.89 -7.28 -47.75
C HIS A 150 -40.29 -6.25 -46.68
N GLY A 151 -39.99 -4.96 -46.83
CA GLY A 151 -39.38 -4.23 -47.93
C GLY A 151 -39.41 -2.71 -47.66
N ASP A 152 -38.46 -2.02 -48.31
CA ASP A 152 -38.50 -0.64 -48.83
C ASP A 152 -38.94 0.55 -47.94
N SER A 153 -38.07 1.57 -47.82
CA SER A 153 -37.97 2.66 -48.82
C SER A 153 -37.42 3.99 -48.25
N THR A 154 -36.38 4.52 -48.91
CA THR A 154 -36.08 5.95 -49.25
C THR A 154 -35.90 7.00 -48.14
N ALA A 155 -35.04 8.03 -48.23
CA ALA A 155 -34.03 8.49 -49.17
C ALA A 155 -33.25 9.68 -48.53
N VAL A 156 -31.94 9.74 -48.81
CA VAL A 156 -31.12 10.92 -49.20
C VAL A 156 -31.22 12.23 -48.38
N VAL A 157 -30.10 12.68 -47.79
CA VAL A 157 -29.35 13.91 -48.17
C VAL A 157 -27.91 13.85 -47.61
N LEU A 158 -26.95 14.04 -48.52
CA LEU A 158 -25.52 14.21 -48.31
C LEU A 158 -25.16 15.45 -47.47
N ARG A 159 -24.19 15.32 -46.57
CA ARG A 159 -23.13 16.33 -46.40
C ARG A 159 -21.85 15.70 -45.89
N SER A 160 -20.85 15.68 -46.78
CA SER A 160 -19.47 15.31 -46.52
C SER A 160 -18.85 16.19 -45.45
N ASN A 161 -18.08 15.59 -44.54
CA ASN A 161 -16.82 16.14 -44.06
C ASN A 161 -15.95 15.01 -43.51
N THR A 162 -14.82 14.82 -44.19
CA THR A 162 -13.63 14.05 -43.81
C THR A 162 -13.05 14.55 -42.48
N VAL A 163 -12.84 13.69 -41.48
CA VAL A 163 -11.69 13.73 -40.58
C VAL A 163 -11.44 12.32 -39.99
N GLY A 164 -10.24 11.80 -40.25
CA GLY A 164 -9.41 11.01 -39.32
C GLY A 164 -10.06 9.88 -38.53
N ASN A 165 -9.90 8.67 -39.06
CA ASN A 165 -9.93 7.44 -38.29
C ASN A 165 -8.71 7.41 -37.34
N GLU A 166 -8.88 7.84 -36.09
CA GLU A 166 -7.91 7.64 -35.00
C GLU A 166 -8.63 7.07 -33.78
N VAL A 167 -8.99 5.78 -33.86
CA VAL A 167 -9.35 5.00 -32.69
C VAL A 167 -8.47 3.77 -32.70
N GLY A 168 -7.32 3.88 -32.03
CA GLY A 168 -6.44 2.73 -31.84
C GLY A 168 -5.00 3.07 -31.50
N LEU A 169 -4.73 3.89 -30.48
CA LEU A 169 -3.35 4.09 -29.96
C LEU A 169 -3.27 4.41 -28.46
N ALA A 170 -4.32 4.22 -27.67
CA ALA A 170 -4.29 4.52 -26.22
C ALA A 170 -4.20 3.27 -25.31
N GLY A 171 -4.52 2.08 -25.82
CA GLY A 171 -4.51 0.83 -25.03
C GLY A 171 -3.17 0.07 -25.07
N GLU A 172 -2.39 0.20 -26.14
CA GLU A 172 -1.11 -0.50 -26.28
C GLU A 172 -0.03 0.09 -25.35
N SER A 173 -0.09 1.39 -25.09
CA SER A 173 0.84 2.07 -24.18
C SER A 173 0.65 1.71 -22.71
N ASP A 174 -0.57 1.32 -22.32
CA ASP A 174 -0.90 0.99 -20.93
C ASP A 174 -0.42 -0.43 -20.57
N LEU A 175 -0.71 -1.40 -21.44
CA LEU A 175 -0.21 -2.78 -21.32
C LEU A 175 1.32 -2.86 -21.42
N GLU A 176 1.94 -2.08 -22.31
CA GLU A 176 3.40 -2.08 -22.41
C GLU A 176 4.08 -1.46 -21.17
N LEU A 177 3.42 -0.52 -20.51
CA LEU A 177 3.87 0.01 -19.23
C LEU A 177 3.76 -1.03 -18.12
N GLU A 178 2.62 -1.71 -18.00
CA GLU A 178 2.40 -2.79 -17.03
C GLU A 178 3.42 -3.93 -17.20
N LEU A 179 3.71 -4.33 -18.45
CA LEU A 179 4.72 -5.36 -18.73
C LEU A 179 6.12 -4.94 -18.27
N ARG A 180 6.51 -3.68 -18.49
CA ARG A 180 7.80 -3.15 -18.01
C ARG A 180 7.87 -3.09 -16.49
N GLU A 181 6.77 -2.78 -15.82
CA GLU A 181 6.71 -2.80 -14.35
C GLU A 181 6.87 -4.22 -13.80
N ILE A 182 6.21 -5.20 -14.41
CA ILE A 182 6.32 -6.62 -14.04
C ILE A 182 7.75 -7.12 -14.27
N ASP A 183 8.38 -6.79 -15.40
CA ASP A 183 9.77 -7.16 -15.68
C ASP A 183 10.74 -6.58 -14.63
N ALA A 184 10.53 -5.33 -14.22
CA ALA A 184 11.32 -4.71 -13.17
C ALA A 184 11.12 -5.43 -11.81
N GLU A 185 9.90 -5.83 -11.48
CA GLU A 185 9.60 -6.59 -10.26
C GLU A 185 10.26 -7.97 -10.26
N ILE A 186 10.26 -8.67 -11.40
CA ILE A 186 10.94 -9.96 -11.58
C ILE A 186 12.44 -9.82 -11.31
N VAL A 187 13.09 -8.79 -11.87
CA VAL A 187 14.53 -8.55 -11.68
C VAL A 187 14.84 -8.29 -10.20
N VAL A 188 14.06 -7.44 -9.53
CA VAL A 188 14.26 -7.14 -8.10
C VAL A 188 14.08 -8.40 -7.24
N THR A 189 13.06 -9.21 -7.55
CA THR A 189 12.80 -10.47 -6.85
C THR A 189 13.94 -11.47 -7.05
N ALA A 190 14.45 -11.60 -8.28
CA ALA A 190 15.58 -12.46 -8.59
C ALA A 190 16.86 -12.03 -7.83
N MET A 191 17.11 -10.72 -7.72
CA MET A 191 18.24 -10.20 -6.91
C MET A 191 18.06 -10.53 -5.42
N ARG A 192 16.84 -10.43 -4.89
CA ARG A 192 16.54 -10.78 -3.50
C ARG A 192 16.77 -12.26 -3.22
N VAL A 193 16.33 -13.15 -4.12
CA VAL A 193 16.56 -14.60 -4.01
C VAL A 193 18.05 -14.90 -3.99
N LYS A 194 18.83 -14.38 -4.95
CA LYS A 194 20.29 -14.57 -5.00
C LYS A 194 21.00 -14.10 -3.72
N ARG A 195 20.53 -13.00 -3.12
CA ARG A 195 21.08 -12.50 -1.85
C ARG A 195 20.83 -13.49 -0.71
N LEU A 196 19.60 -14.01 -0.59
CA LEU A 196 19.23 -14.98 0.44
C LEU A 196 20.01 -16.30 0.28
N GLU A 197 20.16 -16.81 -0.94
CA GLU A 197 20.99 -17.99 -1.23
C GLU A 197 22.47 -17.78 -0.86
N ALA A 198 23.00 -16.56 -1.02
CA ALA A 198 24.35 -16.23 -0.59
C ALA A 198 24.47 -16.17 0.94
N GLU A 199 23.47 -15.62 1.64
CA GLU A 199 23.39 -15.58 3.10
C GLU A 199 23.31 -17.00 3.69
N GLU A 200 22.50 -17.88 3.09
CA GLU A 200 22.37 -19.29 3.48
C GLU A 200 23.71 -20.04 3.32
N ARG A 201 24.35 -19.95 2.15
CA ARG A 201 25.68 -20.58 1.92
C ARG A 201 26.73 -20.08 2.92
N LEU A 202 26.70 -18.80 3.27
CA LEU A 202 27.60 -18.25 4.27
C LEU A 202 27.33 -18.83 5.67
N ALA A 203 26.06 -18.99 6.04
CA ALA A 203 25.65 -19.59 7.31
C ALA A 203 26.08 -21.07 7.39
N GLU A 204 25.86 -21.84 6.33
CA GLU A 204 26.31 -23.25 6.26
C GLU A 204 27.83 -23.37 6.37
N MET A 205 28.58 -22.52 5.68
CA MET A 205 30.04 -22.51 5.75
C MET A 205 30.53 -22.20 7.16
N LYS A 206 29.92 -21.23 7.84
CA LYS A 206 30.21 -20.92 9.25
C LYS A 206 29.91 -22.11 10.16
N LEU A 207 28.78 -22.77 9.97
CA LEU A 207 28.41 -23.94 10.76
C LEU A 207 29.41 -25.10 10.55
N ARG A 208 29.83 -25.34 9.31
CA ARG A 208 30.84 -26.35 8.99
C ARG A 208 32.19 -26.04 9.66
N LYS A 209 32.61 -24.77 9.65
CA LYS A 209 33.84 -24.32 10.33
C LYS A 209 33.77 -24.60 11.83
N VAL A 210 32.69 -24.19 12.50
CA VAL A 210 32.49 -24.45 13.94
C VAL A 210 32.54 -25.95 14.25
N ARG A 211 31.88 -26.79 13.44
CA ARG A 211 31.93 -28.25 13.63
C ARG A 211 33.34 -28.83 13.53
N LEU A 212 34.18 -28.29 12.65
CA LEU A 212 35.58 -28.72 12.52
C LEU A 212 36.41 -28.28 13.73
N GLU A 213 36.25 -27.03 14.17
CA GLU A 213 36.92 -26.50 15.37
C GLU A 213 36.54 -27.32 16.63
N CYS A 214 35.26 -27.63 16.82
CA CYS A 214 34.81 -28.48 17.92
C CYS A 214 35.45 -29.87 17.88
N LYS A 215 35.57 -30.49 16.70
CA LYS A 215 36.24 -31.79 16.54
C LYS A 215 37.73 -31.71 16.87
N GLN A 216 38.42 -30.64 16.47
CA GLN A 216 39.83 -30.42 16.79
C GLN A 216 40.05 -30.26 18.30
N VAL A 217 39.21 -29.46 18.97
CA VAL A 217 39.27 -29.29 20.42
C VAL A 217 39.02 -30.61 21.15
N ALA A 218 38.05 -31.41 20.70
CA ALA A 218 37.79 -32.73 21.27
C ALA A 218 38.99 -33.68 21.14
N MET A 219 39.65 -33.70 19.97
CA MET A 219 40.85 -34.52 19.78
C MET A 219 42.06 -34.04 20.60
N GLN A 220 42.23 -32.72 20.79
CA GLN A 220 43.29 -32.19 21.64
C GLN A 220 43.08 -32.58 23.11
N ARG A 221 41.84 -32.52 23.61
CA ARG A 221 41.51 -32.96 24.98
C ARG A 221 41.76 -34.44 25.23
N GLN A 222 41.64 -35.29 24.21
CA GLN A 222 41.98 -36.72 24.32
C GLN A 222 43.49 -37.01 24.28
N ARG A 223 44.31 -36.03 23.86
CA ARG A 223 45.77 -36.18 23.72
C ARG A 223 46.56 -35.48 24.83
N SER A 224 45.90 -34.73 25.71
CA SER A 224 46.50 -34.14 26.90
C SER A 224 46.27 -35.08 28.09
N PRO A 225 47.34 -35.68 28.67
CA PRO A 225 47.24 -36.53 29.86
C PRO A 225 46.84 -35.76 31.12
#